data_AF-A0A0F8ZDB7-F1
#
_entry.id   AF-A0A0F8ZDB7-F1
#
_cell.length_a   1.000
_cell.length_b   1.000
_cell.length_c   1.000
_cell.angle_alpha   90.00
_cell.angle_beta   90.00
_cell.angle_gamma   90.00
#
_symmetry.space_group_name_H-M   'P 1'
#
loop_
_entity.id
_entity.type
_entity.pdbx_description
1 polymer ?
#
loop_
_entity_poly.entity_id
_entity_poly.type
_entity_poly.pdbx_seq_one_letter_code
_entity_poly.pdbx_strand_id
1 'polypeptide(L)'
;MTHAEAFGRIMSGEASEWVPNYESGAWGQTIQRWLDEGMPEEKVYLGDWKEGQPFFQIDGRSFARLNIGMIPGFEQEVLEETDRYLVARHASGIVTKALKAVTVRGTRMSMDTYLSHPVTDRASWKDVKR
;
A
#
# COMPACT_ATOMS: atom_id res chain seq x y z
N MET A 1 17.59 11.61 22.38
CA MET A 1 16.17 11.76 21.99
C MET A 1 15.70 10.43 21.45
N THR A 2 14.55 9.93 21.87
CA THR A 2 13.94 8.73 21.28
C THR A 2 13.34 9.06 19.91
N HIS A 3 13.11 8.05 19.06
CA HIS A 3 12.43 8.26 17.77
C HIS A 3 11.03 8.90 17.96
N ALA A 4 10.34 8.57 19.06
CA ALA A 4 9.03 9.15 19.37
C ALA A 4 9.11 10.66 19.67
N GLU A 5 10.11 11.08 20.45
CA GLU A 5 10.35 12.51 20.74
C GLU A 5 10.73 13.28 19.47
N ALA A 6 11.63 12.71 18.65
CA ALA A 6 12.03 13.33 17.39
C ALA A 6 10.85 13.44 16.40
N PHE A 7 10.02 12.40 16.31
CA PHE A 7 8.79 12.43 15.53
C PHE A 7 7.82 13.52 16.03
N GLY A 8 7.67 13.67 17.35
CA GLY A 8 6.85 14.74 17.93
C GLY A 8 7.32 16.14 17.52
N ARG A 9 8.64 16.38 17.51
CA ARG A 9 9.21 17.66 17.06
C ARG A 9 8.94 17.92 15.58
N ILE A 10 9.11 16.91 14.73
CA ILE A 10 8.78 17.00 13.30
C ILE A 10 7.30 17.38 13.11
N MET A 11 6.39 16.70 13.81
CA MET A 11 4.96 16.98 13.71
C MET A 11 4.57 18.37 14.23
N SER A 12 5.37 18.94 15.12
CA SER A 12 5.23 20.31 15.62
C SER A 12 5.94 21.36 14.76
N GLY A 13 6.62 20.97 13.66
CA GLY A 13 7.36 21.87 12.79
C GLY A 13 8.68 22.38 13.40
N GLU A 14 9.24 21.68 14.37
CA GLU A 14 10.53 22.00 15.00
C GLU A 14 11.70 21.28 14.32
N ALA A 15 12.90 21.81 14.53
CA ALA A 15 14.12 21.12 14.10
C ALA A 15 14.28 19.75 14.80
N SER A 16 14.69 18.73 14.04
CA SER A 16 14.95 17.38 14.55
C SER A 16 16.30 16.89 14.05
N GLU A 17 17.02 16.15 14.91
CA GLU A 17 18.31 15.53 14.57
C GLU A 17 18.16 14.20 13.82
N TRP A 18 16.92 13.70 13.72
CA TRP A 18 16.56 12.48 13.01
C TRP A 18 15.32 12.73 12.16
N VAL A 19 15.26 12.07 10.99
CA VAL A 19 14.11 12.08 10.09
C VAL A 19 13.76 10.61 9.80
N PRO A 20 12.48 10.21 9.92
CA PRO A 20 12.09 8.83 9.71
C PRO A 20 12.28 8.39 8.25
N ASN A 21 12.84 7.20 8.09
CA ASN A 21 12.83 6.44 6.83
C ASN A 21 11.76 5.34 6.91
N TYR A 22 10.52 5.68 6.56
CA TYR A 22 9.39 4.74 6.56
C TYR A 22 9.04 4.28 5.16
N GLU A 23 9.00 2.97 4.95
CA GLU A 23 8.72 2.38 3.64
C GLU A 23 7.58 1.36 3.70
N SER A 24 6.88 1.17 2.58
CA SER A 24 5.79 0.18 2.51
C SER A 24 6.28 -1.23 2.17
N GLY A 25 7.35 -1.31 1.40
CA GLY A 25 7.86 -2.54 0.78
C GLY A 25 8.44 -2.24 -0.59
N ALA A 26 9.05 -3.25 -1.21
CA ALA A 26 9.46 -3.18 -2.61
C ALA A 26 8.54 -4.02 -3.51
N TRP A 27 8.52 -3.69 -4.80
CA TRP A 27 7.87 -4.51 -5.81
C TRP A 27 8.45 -5.93 -5.81
N GLY A 28 7.60 -6.94 -5.98
CA GLY A 28 8.00 -8.34 -5.94
C GLY A 28 9.03 -8.71 -7.00
N GLN A 29 9.03 -8.01 -8.14
CA GLN A 29 10.05 -8.13 -9.20
C GLN A 29 11.41 -7.63 -8.72
N THR A 30 11.44 -6.50 -7.99
CA THR A 30 12.68 -5.98 -7.38
C THR A 30 13.21 -6.92 -6.32
N ILE A 31 12.34 -7.44 -5.46
CA ILE A 31 12.72 -8.45 -4.45
C ILE A 31 13.28 -9.69 -5.12
N GLN A 32 12.61 -10.23 -6.14
CA GLN A 32 13.10 -11.41 -6.86
C GLN A 32 14.47 -11.16 -7.48
N ARG A 33 14.66 -10.03 -8.16
CA ARG A 33 15.95 -9.66 -8.74
C ARG A 33 17.04 -9.61 -7.68
N TRP A 34 16.80 -8.98 -6.53
CA TRP A 34 17.79 -8.88 -5.47
C TRP A 34 18.14 -10.24 -4.87
N LEU A 35 17.17 -11.16 -4.72
CA LEU A 35 17.44 -12.53 -4.29
C LEU A 35 18.33 -13.26 -5.31
N ASP A 36 18.03 -13.13 -6.60
CA ASP A 36 18.85 -13.72 -7.68
C ASP A 36 20.27 -13.12 -7.73
N GLU A 37 20.41 -11.85 -7.32
CA GLU A 37 21.70 -11.14 -7.15
C GLU A 37 22.42 -11.48 -5.83
N GLY A 38 21.85 -12.33 -4.97
CA GLY A 38 22.48 -12.83 -3.73
C GLY A 38 22.08 -12.10 -2.44
N MET A 39 20.96 -11.38 -2.44
CA MET A 39 20.39 -10.83 -1.20
C MET A 39 20.02 -11.97 -0.23
N PRO A 40 20.45 -11.90 1.05
CA PRO A 40 20.16 -12.94 2.04
C PRO A 40 18.69 -12.94 2.43
N GLU A 41 17.93 -13.91 1.92
CA GLU A 41 16.48 -14.04 2.12
C GLU A 41 16.10 -14.08 3.60
N GLU A 42 16.92 -14.72 4.43
CA GLU A 42 16.68 -14.91 5.86
C GLU A 42 16.76 -13.62 6.68
N LYS A 43 17.33 -12.55 6.11
CA LYS A 43 17.48 -11.25 6.78
C LYS A 43 16.44 -10.23 6.33
N VAL A 44 15.65 -10.54 5.30
CA VAL A 44 14.74 -9.59 4.66
C VAL A 44 13.30 -10.06 4.78
N TYR A 45 12.43 -9.14 5.21
CA TYR A 45 10.99 -9.31 5.18
C TYR A 45 10.55 -9.13 3.73
N LEU A 46 10.01 -10.16 3.08
CA LEU A 46 9.80 -10.15 1.61
C LEU A 46 8.48 -9.48 1.17
N GLY A 47 7.89 -8.67 2.03
CA GLY A 47 6.59 -8.04 1.79
C GLY A 47 6.45 -6.75 2.57
N ASP A 48 5.87 -6.82 3.77
CA ASP A 48 5.53 -5.63 4.53
C ASP A 48 6.75 -5.03 5.25
N TRP A 49 7.12 -3.79 4.87
CA TRP A 49 8.15 -3.00 5.56
C TRP A 49 7.56 -1.87 6.40
N LYS A 50 6.23 -1.76 6.49
CA LYS A 50 5.57 -0.66 7.22
C LYS A 50 5.96 -0.63 8.69
N GLU A 51 6.22 -1.80 9.29
CA GLU A 51 6.67 -1.94 10.67
C GLU A 51 8.22 -1.95 10.81
N GLY A 52 8.94 -1.66 9.73
CA GLY A 52 10.40 -1.56 9.67
C GLY A 52 11.07 -2.68 8.90
N GLN A 53 12.31 -2.46 8.49
CA GLN A 53 13.15 -3.45 7.83
C GLN A 53 14.62 -3.26 8.25
N PRO A 54 15.10 -3.98 9.29
CA PRO A 54 16.43 -3.78 9.86
C PRO A 54 17.59 -3.99 8.88
N PHE A 55 17.48 -4.94 7.94
CA PHE A 55 18.53 -5.22 6.97
C PHE A 55 18.84 -4.02 6.07
N PHE A 56 17.81 -3.24 5.74
CA PHE A 56 17.94 -2.00 4.96
C PHE A 56 17.93 -0.73 5.84
N GLN A 57 17.99 -0.87 7.16
CA GLN A 57 17.92 0.25 8.11
C GLN A 57 16.67 1.14 7.89
N ILE A 58 15.55 0.51 7.57
CA ILE A 58 14.24 1.16 7.49
C ILE A 58 13.66 1.21 8.90
N ASP A 59 13.23 2.40 9.31
CA ASP A 59 12.74 2.67 10.65
C ASP A 59 11.42 1.92 10.92
N GLY A 60 11.32 1.36 12.12
CA GLY A 60 10.10 0.70 12.57
C GLY A 60 9.07 1.69 13.12
N ARG A 61 7.79 1.40 12.85
CA ARG A 61 6.64 2.07 13.47
C ARG A 61 5.48 1.11 13.63
N SER A 62 4.65 1.34 14.65
CA SER A 62 3.48 0.50 14.92
C SER A 62 2.20 1.12 14.36
N PHE A 63 1.25 0.28 13.96
CA PHE A 63 -0.07 0.70 13.51
C PHE A 63 -1.16 0.15 14.43
N ALA A 64 -2.16 0.98 14.72
CA ALA A 64 -3.40 0.50 15.29
C ALA A 64 -4.13 -0.35 14.23
N ARG A 65 -4.51 -1.58 14.58
CA ARG A 65 -5.22 -2.50 13.69
C ARG A 65 -6.72 -2.17 13.66
N LEU A 66 -7.04 -1.03 13.06
CA LEU A 66 -8.41 -0.53 12.91
C LEU A 66 -8.95 -0.87 11.51
N ASN A 67 -10.23 -1.27 11.45
CA ASN A 67 -10.92 -1.34 10.16
C ASN A 67 -11.38 0.07 9.77
N ILE A 68 -10.67 0.67 8.80
CA ILE A 68 -10.97 1.99 8.22
C ILE A 68 -11.61 1.90 6.83
N GLY A 69 -12.05 0.71 6.42
CA GLY A 69 -12.71 0.48 5.13
C GLY A 69 -14.19 0.88 5.13
N MET A 70 -14.85 0.63 4.00
CA MET A 70 -16.31 0.76 3.88
C MET A 70 -17.01 -0.29 4.74
N ILE A 71 -18.04 0.12 5.48
CA ILE A 71 -18.84 -0.75 6.36
C ILE A 71 -20.33 -0.46 6.12
N PRO A 72 -21.10 -1.37 5.47
CA PRO A 72 -20.61 -2.58 4.80
C PRO A 72 -19.73 -2.23 3.58
N GLY A 73 -18.88 -3.17 3.19
CA GLY A 73 -18.12 -3.06 1.93
C GLY A 73 -19.03 -3.21 0.72
N PHE A 74 -18.66 -2.60 -0.40
CA PHE A 74 -19.29 -2.89 -1.69
C PHE A 74 -19.01 -4.33 -2.11
N GLU A 75 -19.93 -4.94 -2.86
CA GLU A 75 -19.67 -6.22 -3.50
C GLU A 75 -18.54 -6.06 -4.53
N GLN A 76 -17.52 -6.91 -4.38
CA GLN A 76 -16.42 -6.99 -5.32
C GLN A 76 -16.90 -7.63 -6.63
N GLU A 77 -16.62 -6.98 -7.74
CA GLU A 77 -17.15 -7.39 -9.04
C GLU A 77 -16.09 -7.22 -10.12
N VAL A 78 -15.86 -8.26 -10.93
CA VAL A 78 -15.06 -8.16 -12.16
C VAL A 78 -15.95 -7.62 -13.27
N LEU A 79 -15.60 -6.45 -13.79
CA LEU A 79 -16.36 -5.77 -14.84
C LEU A 79 -15.85 -6.14 -16.24
N GLU A 80 -14.54 -6.34 -16.36
CA GLU A 80 -13.89 -6.76 -17.60
C GLU A 80 -12.61 -7.51 -17.25
N GLU A 81 -12.36 -8.64 -17.93
CA GLU A 81 -11.08 -9.33 -17.84
C GLU A 81 -10.60 -9.72 -19.24
N THR A 82 -9.33 -9.40 -19.51
CA THR A 82 -8.60 -9.79 -20.71
C THR A 82 -7.31 -10.51 -20.33
N ASP A 83 -6.55 -10.95 -21.31
CA ASP A 83 -5.22 -11.53 -21.07
C ASP A 83 -4.26 -10.53 -20.39
N ARG A 84 -4.42 -9.23 -20.69
CA ARG A 84 -3.51 -8.17 -20.21
C ARG A 84 -4.05 -7.35 -19.06
N TYR A 85 -5.36 -7.20 -18.93
CA TYR A 85 -5.97 -6.26 -17.99
C TYR A 85 -7.11 -6.90 -17.21
N LEU A 86 -7.31 -6.39 -15.98
CA LEU A 86 -8.45 -6.67 -15.13
C LEU A 86 -9.08 -5.33 -14.73
N VAL A 87 -10.35 -5.14 -15.03
CA VAL A 87 -11.17 -4.03 -14.52
C VAL A 87 -12.12 -4.58 -13.48
N ALA A 88 -12.03 -4.09 -12.25
CA ALA A 88 -12.84 -4.60 -11.14
C ALA A 88 -13.26 -3.46 -10.20
N ARG A 89 -14.44 -3.62 -9.58
CA ARG A 89 -14.88 -2.85 -8.43
C ARG A 89 -14.40 -3.54 -7.15
N HIS A 90 -13.76 -2.77 -6.27
CA HIS A 90 -13.27 -3.26 -4.98
C HIS A 90 -14.29 -3.03 -3.86
N ALA A 91 -14.02 -3.58 -2.68
CA ALA A 91 -14.86 -3.39 -1.49
C ALA A 91 -14.96 -1.92 -1.03
N SER A 92 -14.02 -1.08 -1.47
CA SER A 92 -14.08 0.38 -1.30
C SER A 92 -15.08 1.07 -2.24
N GLY A 93 -15.68 0.35 -3.19
CA GLY A 93 -16.54 0.89 -4.26
C GLY A 93 -15.77 1.48 -5.43
N ILE A 94 -14.45 1.58 -5.33
CA ILE A 94 -13.59 2.13 -6.39
C ILE A 94 -13.45 1.10 -7.52
N VAL A 95 -13.55 1.57 -8.77
CA VAL A 95 -13.24 0.77 -9.96
C VAL A 95 -11.84 1.09 -10.44
N THR A 96 -11.03 0.07 -10.66
CA THR A 96 -9.65 0.22 -11.14
C THR A 96 -9.37 -0.70 -12.33
N LYS A 97 -8.42 -0.29 -13.20
CA LYS A 97 -7.83 -1.11 -14.25
C LYS A 97 -6.41 -1.54 -13.87
N ALA A 98 -6.24 -2.82 -13.62
CA ALA A 98 -4.99 -3.47 -13.30
C ALA A 98 -4.30 -4.04 -14.54
N LEU A 99 -2.98 -3.89 -14.65
CA LEU A 99 -2.16 -4.60 -15.63
C LEU A 99 -1.76 -5.98 -15.08
N LYS A 100 -2.27 -7.07 -15.65
CA LYS A 100 -1.99 -8.44 -15.21
C LYS A 100 -0.56 -8.89 -15.53
N ALA A 101 0.00 -8.36 -16.61
CA ALA A 101 1.29 -8.80 -17.13
C ALA A 101 2.40 -8.66 -16.08
N VAL A 102 3.27 -9.70 -16.03
CA VAL A 102 4.48 -9.72 -15.20
C VAL A 102 4.15 -9.59 -13.70
N THR A 103 3.17 -10.37 -13.23
CA THR A 103 2.91 -10.49 -11.79
C THR A 103 3.96 -11.40 -11.15
N VAL A 104 4.72 -10.89 -10.19
CA VAL A 104 5.73 -11.64 -9.45
C VAL A 104 5.48 -11.44 -7.96
N ARG A 105 5.49 -12.54 -7.20
CA ARG A 105 5.23 -12.55 -5.74
C ARG A 105 3.94 -11.80 -5.35
N GLY A 106 2.87 -11.96 -6.14
CA GLY A 106 1.57 -11.32 -5.89
C GLY A 106 1.52 -9.81 -6.17
N THR A 107 2.59 -9.23 -6.71
CA THR A 107 2.65 -7.80 -7.07
C THR A 107 2.66 -7.63 -8.59
N ARG A 108 1.86 -6.69 -9.09
CA ARG A 108 1.87 -6.27 -10.50
C ARG A 108 3.02 -5.30 -10.76
N MET A 109 3.37 -5.06 -12.02
CA MET A 109 4.47 -4.12 -12.38
C MET A 109 4.14 -2.64 -12.17
N SER A 110 2.90 -2.31 -11.78
CA SER A 110 2.48 -0.94 -11.53
C SER A 110 1.27 -0.93 -10.61
N MET A 111 0.97 0.24 -10.06
CA MET A 111 -0.33 0.49 -9.45
C MET A 111 -1.43 0.43 -10.51
N ASP A 112 -2.65 0.14 -10.07
CA ASP A 112 -3.82 0.13 -10.94
C ASP A 112 -4.20 1.56 -11.33
N THR A 113 -4.79 1.73 -12.51
CA THR A 113 -5.37 3.01 -12.93
C THR A 113 -6.75 3.16 -12.31
N TYR A 114 -7.01 4.25 -11.60
CA TYR A 114 -8.32 4.56 -11.04
C TYR A 114 -9.27 5.02 -12.15
N LEU A 115 -10.43 4.38 -12.27
CA LEU A 115 -11.42 4.69 -13.31
C LEU A 115 -12.64 5.41 -12.75
N SER A 116 -13.13 5.01 -11.57
CA SER A 116 -14.26 5.68 -10.92
C SER A 116 -14.24 5.49 -9.40
N HIS A 117 -14.94 6.40 -8.72
CA HIS A 117 -15.08 6.42 -7.26
C HIS A 117 -16.56 6.41 -6.88
N PRO A 118 -16.94 5.82 -5.75
CA PRO A 118 -18.34 5.76 -5.31
C PRO A 118 -18.88 7.10 -4.82
N VAL A 119 -18.01 8.07 -4.54
CA VAL A 119 -18.36 9.42 -4.09
C VAL A 119 -17.74 10.43 -5.04
N THR A 120 -18.58 11.10 -5.81
CA THR A 120 -18.18 12.13 -6.80
C THR A 120 -18.76 13.49 -6.47
N ASP A 121 -19.79 13.53 -5.63
CA ASP A 121 -20.51 14.73 -5.24
C ASP A 121 -21.23 14.53 -3.89
N ARG A 122 -22.03 15.53 -3.49
CA ARG A 122 -22.77 15.48 -2.23
C ARG A 122 -23.94 14.48 -2.26
N ALA A 123 -24.52 14.18 -3.42
CA ALA A 123 -25.64 13.26 -3.55
C ALA A 123 -25.15 11.82 -3.37
N SER A 124 -24.14 11.42 -4.15
CA SER A 124 -23.44 10.13 -4.03
C SER A 124 -22.89 9.91 -2.61
N TRP A 125 -22.34 10.93 -1.95
CA TRP A 125 -21.94 10.82 -0.53
C TRP A 125 -23.11 10.45 0.40
N LYS A 126 -24.30 11.03 0.18
CA LYS A 126 -25.48 10.69 0.98
C LYS A 126 -25.98 9.29 0.66
N ASP A 127 -25.88 8.84 -0.58
CA ASP A 127 -26.32 7.51 -0.99
C ASP A 127 -25.42 6.41 -0.41
N VAL A 128 -24.10 6.63 -0.35
CA VAL A 128 -23.13 5.70 0.26
C VAL A 128 -23.29 5.56 1.78
N LYS A 129 -23.97 6.50 2.44
CA LYS A 129 -24.27 6.43 3.89
C LYS A 129 -25.52 5.62 4.25
N ARG A 130 -26.33 5.25 3.26
CA ARG A 130 -27.61 4.58 3.50
C ARG A 130 -27.44 3.10 3.82
#